data_AF-A0A4D4KSE3-F1
#
_entry.id   AF-A0A4D4KSE3-F1
#
_cell.length_a   1.000
_cell.length_b   1.000
_cell.length_c   1.000
_cell.angle_alpha   90.00
_cell.angle_beta   90.00
_cell.angle_gamma   90.00
#
_symmetry.space_group_name_H-M   'P 1'
#
loop_
_entity.id
_entity.type
_entity.pdbx_description
1 polymer ?
#
loop_
_entity_poly.entity_id
_entity_poly.type
_entity_poly.pdbx_seq_one_letter_code
_entity_poly.pdbx_strand_id
1 'polypeptide(L)'
;MNVLLWHVHGSWTTAFVQGPHRYLVPVLPGRGPDGRGRARTYTWPDTVTEVTPEELRDAPVDLIVLQRTHEAELARRWLGGRRPGRDVPAVYLEHNAPEGDVPGTRHPCADRDDLTLVHVTHFNRLFWDSGRAPPPSSSTASSTPATATPGS
;
A
#
# COMPACT_ATOMS: atom_id res chain seq x y z
N MET A 1 5.99 3.54 12.85
CA MET A 1 4.72 2.93 12.45
C MET A 1 4.98 1.50 12.00
N ASN A 2 4.05 0.60 12.28
CA ASN A 2 3.98 -0.77 11.80
C ASN A 2 3.05 -0.84 10.58
N VAL A 3 3.64 -1.08 9.41
CA VAL A 3 2.94 -1.12 8.13
C VAL A 3 2.78 -2.57 7.69
N LEU A 4 1.54 -3.04 7.56
CA LEU A 4 1.24 -4.35 7.00
C LEU A 4 1.21 -4.27 5.47
N LEU A 5 1.94 -5.16 4.79
CA LEU A 5 1.88 -5.32 3.33
C LEU A 5 2.21 -6.75 2.89
N TRP A 6 1.71 -7.13 1.72
CA TRP A 6 2.03 -8.40 1.07
C TRP A 6 3.20 -8.26 0.08
N HIS A 7 4.07 -9.27 0.07
CA HIS A 7 5.17 -9.35 -0.91
C HIS A 7 4.66 -9.82 -2.29
N VAL A 8 4.06 -8.90 -3.02
CA VAL A 8 3.49 -9.13 -4.36
C VAL A 8 4.51 -8.84 -5.46
N HIS A 9 4.94 -7.58 -5.58
CA HIS A 9 5.89 -7.11 -6.60
C HIS A 9 7.29 -6.95 -6.01
N GLY A 10 8.21 -7.87 -6.34
CA GLY A 10 9.52 -7.97 -5.67
C GLY A 10 10.38 -6.69 -5.72
N SER A 11 10.55 -6.09 -6.90
CA SER A 11 11.36 -4.86 -7.05
C SER A 11 10.75 -3.66 -6.32
N TRP A 12 9.44 -3.46 -6.46
CA TRP A 12 8.72 -2.38 -5.77
C TRP A 12 8.76 -2.56 -4.25
N THR A 13 8.42 -3.75 -3.76
CA THR A 13 8.41 -4.05 -2.32
C THR A 13 9.80 -3.84 -1.73
N THR A 14 10.85 -4.27 -2.43
CA THR A 14 12.24 -4.11 -2.00
C THR A 14 12.64 -2.66 -1.82
N ALA A 15 12.22 -1.77 -2.74
CA ALA A 15 12.46 -0.34 -2.61
C ALA A 15 11.61 0.27 -1.48
N PHE A 16 10.33 -0.12 -1.39
CA PHE A 16 9.39 0.41 -0.41
C PHE A 16 9.81 0.13 1.04
N VAL A 17 10.30 -1.08 1.32
CA VAL A 17 10.70 -1.49 2.68
C VAL A 17 12.02 -0.91 3.16
N GLN A 18 12.72 -0.11 2.35
CA GLN A 18 13.89 0.66 2.78
C GLN A 18 13.51 1.92 3.58
N GLY A 19 12.21 2.24 3.67
CA GLY A 19 11.74 3.39 4.42
C GLY A 19 11.93 3.25 5.93
N PRO A 20 11.64 4.31 6.70
CA PRO A 20 11.94 4.40 8.13
C PRO A 20 10.92 3.68 9.02
N HIS A 21 10.05 2.84 8.44
CA HIS A 21 8.97 2.17 9.17
C HIS A 21 9.34 0.72 9.48
N ARG A 22 8.54 0.11 10.35
CA ARG A 22 8.56 -1.34 10.57
C ARG A 22 7.54 -1.96 9.64
N TYR A 23 7.93 -3.01 8.94
CA TYR A 23 7.12 -3.63 7.90
C TYR A 23 6.75 -5.04 8.34
N LEU A 24 5.45 -5.30 8.47
CA LEU A 24 4.93 -6.63 8.80
C LEU A 24 4.57 -7.31 7.47
N VAL A 25 5.23 -8.42 7.17
CA VAL A 25 5.04 -9.15 5.90
C VAL A 25 4.50 -10.54 6.21
N PRO A 26 3.27 -10.88 5.77
CA PRO A 26 2.69 -12.16 6.09
C PRO A 26 3.50 -13.34 5.53
N VAL A 27 3.61 -14.40 6.33
CA VAL A 27 4.23 -15.66 5.92
C VAL A 27 3.33 -16.85 6.24
N LEU A 28 3.21 -17.77 5.29
CA LEU A 28 2.54 -19.06 5.44
C LEU A 28 3.57 -20.19 5.34
N PRO A 29 3.31 -21.38 5.92
CA PRO A 29 4.23 -22.53 5.84
C PRO A 29 4.66 -22.88 4.41
N GLY A 30 3.71 -22.85 3.46
CA GLY A 30 3.97 -23.11 2.04
C GLY A 30 4.49 -21.91 1.24
N ARG A 31 4.57 -20.72 1.85
CA ARG A 31 5.01 -19.45 1.22
C ARG A 31 4.35 -19.14 -0.12
N GLY A 32 3.06 -19.43 -0.19
CA GLY A 32 2.22 -19.12 -1.34
C GLY A 32 2.00 -17.61 -1.55
N PRO A 33 1.22 -17.22 -2.57
CA PRO A 33 1.06 -15.83 -2.98
C PRO A 33 0.52 -14.90 -1.88
N ASP A 34 -0.26 -15.42 -0.94
CA ASP A 34 -0.84 -14.65 0.17
C ASP A 34 0.06 -14.59 1.42
N GLY A 35 1.19 -15.29 1.43
CA GLY A 35 2.08 -15.35 2.58
C GLY A 35 3.49 -15.77 2.19
N ARG A 36 4.05 -15.14 1.16
CA ARG A 36 5.40 -15.45 0.65
C ARG A 36 6.48 -15.20 1.71
N GLY A 37 6.25 -14.25 2.61
CA GLY A 37 7.25 -13.72 3.54
C GLY A 37 8.28 -12.83 2.84
N ARG A 38 9.41 -12.62 3.51
CA ARG A 38 10.57 -11.86 3.03
C ARG A 38 11.16 -12.48 1.76
N ALA A 39 11.85 -11.64 0.99
CA ALA A 39 12.64 -12.12 -0.13
C ALA A 39 13.74 -13.10 0.33
N ARG A 40 14.00 -14.12 -0.51
CA ARG A 40 14.99 -15.16 -0.24
C ARG A 40 16.28 -15.00 -1.07
N THR A 41 16.22 -14.21 -2.14
CA THR A 41 17.32 -14.02 -3.09
C THR A 41 18.11 -12.73 -2.87
N TYR A 42 17.64 -11.86 -1.98
CA TYR A 42 18.29 -10.62 -1.60
C TYR A 42 17.87 -10.22 -0.18
N THR A 43 18.71 -9.43 0.48
CA THR A 43 18.51 -9.04 1.88
C THR A 43 17.60 -7.82 1.98
N TRP A 44 16.55 -7.93 2.79
CA TRP A 44 15.77 -6.79 3.26
C TRP A 44 16.28 -6.29 4.62
N PRO A 45 16.01 -5.03 4.99
CA PRO A 45 16.38 -4.52 6.30
C PRO A 45 15.76 -5.31 7.45
N ASP A 46 16.36 -5.23 8.63
CA ASP A 46 15.83 -5.88 9.85
C ASP A 46 14.52 -5.26 10.34
N THR A 47 14.14 -4.10 9.81
CA THR A 47 12.84 -3.47 10.04
C THR A 47 11.67 -4.23 9.41
N VAL A 48 11.93 -5.20 8.52
CA VAL A 48 10.90 -6.10 7.97
C VAL A 48 10.78 -7.35 8.82
N THR A 49 9.60 -7.69 9.29
CA THR A 49 9.36 -8.88 10.10
C THR A 49 8.34 -9.77 9.42
N GLU A 50 8.68 -11.05 9.26
CA GLU A 50 7.68 -12.03 8.83
C GLU A 50 6.71 -12.28 9.98
N VAL A 51 5.42 -12.32 9.67
CA VAL A 51 4.37 -12.55 10.67
C VAL A 51 3.37 -13.59 10.17
N THR A 52 2.97 -14.51 11.02
CA THR A 52 1.94 -15.50 10.69
C THR A 52 0.54 -14.87 10.80
N PRO A 53 -0.50 -15.49 10.18
CA PRO A 53 -1.88 -15.08 10.40
C PRO A 53 -2.29 -15.09 11.87
N GLU A 54 -1.74 -16.00 12.68
CA GLU A 54 -2.00 -16.09 14.12
C GLU A 54 -1.40 -14.89 14.86
N GLU A 55 -0.14 -14.55 14.58
CA GLU A 55 0.55 -13.39 15.18
C GLU A 55 -0.11 -12.06 14.77
N LEU A 56 -0.63 -11.98 13.53
CA LEU A 56 -1.31 -10.79 13.03
C LEU A 56 -2.58 -10.44 13.78
N ARG A 57 -3.27 -11.40 14.40
CA ARG A 57 -4.53 -11.15 15.11
C ARG A 57 -4.37 -10.05 16.14
N ASP A 58 -3.28 -10.13 16.89
CA ASP A 58 -2.97 -9.25 18.02
C ASP A 58 -1.88 -8.22 17.69
N ALA A 59 -1.31 -8.27 16.48
CA ALA A 59 -0.25 -7.34 16.08
C ALA A 59 -0.74 -5.88 16.07
N PRO A 60 0.07 -4.93 16.56
CA PRO A 60 -0.20 -3.51 16.43
C PRO A 60 0.08 -3.07 15.00
N VAL A 61 -0.98 -2.92 14.19
CA VAL A 61 -0.90 -2.46 12.80
C VAL A 61 -1.43 -1.05 12.72
N ASP A 62 -0.58 -0.12 12.28
CA ASP A 62 -0.93 1.30 12.18
C ASP A 62 -1.48 1.65 10.79
N LEU A 63 -1.08 0.89 9.76
CA LEU A 63 -1.45 1.11 8.36
C LEU A 63 -1.39 -0.20 7.57
N ILE A 64 -2.30 -0.37 6.62
CA ILE A 64 -2.32 -1.50 5.69
C ILE A 64 -2.13 -0.99 4.25
N VAL A 65 -1.18 -1.59 3.52
CA VAL A 65 -1.00 -1.38 2.08
C VAL A 65 -1.52 -2.60 1.33
N LEU A 66 -2.66 -2.42 0.66
CA LEU A 66 -3.33 -3.40 -0.19
C LEU A 66 -2.83 -3.21 -1.63
N GLN A 67 -2.59 -4.31 -2.35
CA GLN A 67 -2.16 -4.32 -3.75
C GLN A 67 -3.07 -5.20 -4.62
N ARG A 68 -3.91 -6.03 -4.01
CA ARG A 68 -4.86 -6.93 -4.70
C ARG A 68 -6.24 -6.85 -4.03
N THR A 69 -7.30 -7.03 -4.81
CA THR A 69 -8.68 -6.81 -4.37
C THR A 69 -9.10 -7.69 -3.19
N HIS A 70 -8.65 -8.95 -3.14
CA HIS A 70 -9.00 -9.88 -2.06
C HIS A 70 -8.26 -9.61 -0.74
N GLU A 71 -7.22 -8.77 -0.76
CA GLU A 71 -6.39 -8.52 0.43
C GLU A 71 -7.14 -7.78 1.54
N ALA A 72 -8.16 -6.97 1.20
CA ALA A 72 -8.98 -6.30 2.22
C ALA A 72 -9.70 -7.30 3.12
N GLU A 73 -10.32 -8.32 2.51
CA GLU A 73 -11.01 -9.37 3.27
C GLU A 73 -10.02 -10.33 3.94
N LEU A 74 -8.86 -10.58 3.31
CA LEU A 74 -7.79 -11.36 3.91
C LEU A 74 -7.26 -10.69 5.19
N ALA A 75 -6.97 -9.39 5.12
CA ALA A 75 -6.54 -8.56 6.24
C ALA A 75 -7.58 -8.59 7.36
N ARG A 76 -8.88 -8.45 7.03
CA ARG A 76 -9.95 -8.54 8.03
C ARG A 76 -9.91 -9.87 8.80
N ARG A 77 -9.75 -10.99 8.10
CA ARG A 77 -9.66 -12.32 8.73
C ARG A 77 -8.42 -12.47 9.60
N TRP A 78 -7.28 -11.97 9.16
CA TRP A 78 -6.00 -12.15 9.86
C TRP A 78 -5.78 -11.16 11.00
N LEU A 79 -6.43 -9.99 10.97
CA LEU A 79 -6.36 -8.98 12.02
C LEU A 79 -7.44 -9.13 13.10
N GLY A 80 -7.98 -10.34 13.29
CA GLY A 80 -8.99 -10.61 14.31
C GLY A 80 -10.33 -9.92 14.06
N GLY A 81 -10.67 -9.62 12.81
CA GLY A 81 -11.91 -8.96 12.42
C GLY A 81 -11.80 -7.45 12.23
N ARG A 82 -10.67 -6.82 12.56
CA ARG A 82 -10.41 -5.40 12.30
C ARG A 82 -10.51 -5.11 10.80
N ARG A 83 -11.36 -4.16 10.43
CA ARG A 83 -11.67 -3.81 9.04
C ARG A 83 -10.67 -2.79 8.51
N PRO A 84 -9.95 -3.10 7.42
CA PRO A 84 -9.15 -2.12 6.69
C PRO A 84 -10.01 -0.93 6.29
N GLY A 85 -9.50 0.28 6.51
CA GLY A 85 -10.16 1.53 6.18
C GLY A 85 -11.14 2.08 7.22
N ARG A 86 -11.56 1.26 8.19
CA ARG A 86 -12.50 1.67 9.24
C ARG A 86 -11.87 1.57 10.62
N ASP A 87 -11.30 0.41 10.93
CA ASP A 87 -10.67 0.15 12.23
C ASP A 87 -9.14 0.31 12.16
N VAL A 88 -8.55 0.17 10.97
CA VAL A 88 -7.13 0.44 10.69
C VAL A 88 -7.01 1.19 9.36
N PRO A 89 -6.28 2.32 9.27
CA PRO A 89 -6.07 3.03 8.00
C PRO A 89 -5.60 2.10 6.87
N ALA A 90 -6.14 2.29 5.66
CA ALA A 90 -5.82 1.47 4.51
C ALA A 90 -5.53 2.30 3.25
N VAL A 91 -4.47 1.91 2.54
CA VAL A 91 -4.11 2.41 1.23
C VAL A 91 -4.24 1.25 0.25
N TYR A 92 -4.92 1.47 -0.87
CA TYR A 92 -4.88 0.56 -2.01
C TYR A 92 -3.89 1.12 -3.03
N LEU A 93 -2.85 0.36 -3.32
CA LEU A 93 -1.78 0.71 -4.23
C LEU A 93 -1.94 -0.05 -5.55
N GLU A 94 -2.35 0.68 -6.59
CA GLU A 94 -2.59 0.12 -7.91
C GLU A 94 -1.30 0.15 -8.77
N HIS A 95 -0.82 -1.04 -9.10
CA HIS A 95 0.36 -1.28 -9.92
C HIS A 95 0.04 -1.43 -11.40
N ASN A 96 -1.12 -2.00 -11.72
CA ASN A 96 -1.46 -2.43 -13.06
C ASN A 96 -2.15 -1.31 -13.83
N ALA A 97 -1.84 -1.26 -15.12
CA ALA A 97 -2.66 -0.50 -16.05
C ALA A 97 -4.05 -1.16 -16.15
N PRO A 98 -5.11 -0.38 -16.41
CA PRO A 98 -6.41 -0.96 -16.72
C PRO A 98 -6.33 -1.81 -17.98
N GLU A 99 -7.04 -2.93 -17.97
CA GLU A 99 -7.25 -3.77 -19.15
C GLU A 99 -8.65 -3.52 -19.73
N GLY A 100 -8.86 -3.86 -21.01
CA GLY A 100 -10.18 -3.77 -21.65
C GLY A 100 -10.52 -2.39 -22.20
N ASP A 101 -11.71 -1.88 -21.85
CA ASP A 101 -12.30 -0.64 -22.38
C ASP A 101 -11.64 0.62 -21.80
N VAL A 102 -10.38 0.88 -22.16
CA VAL A 102 -9.61 2.03 -21.69
C VAL A 102 -10.02 3.31 -22.44
N PRO A 103 -10.34 4.43 -21.77
CA PRO A 103 -10.21 4.76 -20.34
C PRO A 103 -11.48 4.51 -19.48
N GLY A 104 -12.51 3.86 -20.02
CA GLY A 104 -13.76 3.55 -19.31
C GLY A 104 -13.65 2.42 -18.28
N THR A 105 -12.52 1.72 -18.20
CA THR A 105 -12.32 0.64 -17.22
C THR A 105 -12.39 1.21 -15.81
N ARG A 106 -13.42 0.78 -15.07
CA ARG A 106 -13.68 1.22 -13.70
C ARG A 106 -12.85 0.45 -12.69
N HIS A 107 -12.18 1.18 -11.80
CA HIS A 107 -11.32 0.58 -10.80
C HIS A 107 -12.12 -0.24 -9.78
N PRO A 108 -11.63 -1.41 -9.31
CA PRO A 108 -12.35 -2.21 -8.30
C PRO A 108 -12.63 -1.49 -6.98
N CYS A 109 -11.82 -0.48 -6.66
CA CYS A 109 -12.00 0.40 -5.51
C CYS A 109 -12.70 1.73 -5.86
N ALA A 110 -13.29 1.88 -7.04
CA ALA A 110 -14.02 3.09 -7.39
C ALA A 110 -15.14 3.35 -6.37
N ASP A 111 -15.30 4.63 -5.99
CA ASP A 111 -16.29 5.12 -5.01
C ASP A 111 -16.14 4.63 -3.57
N ARG A 112 -15.08 3.88 -3.25
CA ARG A 112 -14.77 3.53 -1.86
C ARG A 112 -14.31 4.78 -1.10
N ASP A 113 -14.98 5.07 0.00
CA ASP A 113 -14.68 6.16 0.93
C ASP A 113 -13.86 5.69 2.14
N ASP A 114 -13.68 4.38 2.28
CA ASP A 114 -13.00 3.76 3.40
C ASP A 114 -11.50 3.60 3.17
N LEU A 115 -10.97 3.85 1.97
CA LEU A 115 -9.54 3.75 1.71
C LEU A 115 -9.03 4.87 0.81
N THR A 116 -7.71 5.07 0.81
CA THR A 116 -7.02 5.95 -0.15
C THR A 116 -6.53 5.13 -1.34
N LEU A 117 -6.92 5.52 -2.55
CA LEU A 117 -6.45 4.89 -3.79
C LEU A 117 -5.22 5.61 -4.33
N VAL A 118 -4.09 4.91 -4.44
CA VAL A 118 -2.82 5.44 -4.94
C VAL A 118 -2.41 4.67 -6.19
N HIS A 119 -2.12 5.40 -7.26
CA HIS A 119 -1.60 4.84 -8.50
C HIS A 119 -0.09 5.06 -8.56
N VAL A 120 0.68 4.00 -8.82
CA VAL A 120 2.16 4.11 -8.86
C VAL A 120 2.70 4.76 -10.13
N THR A 121 1.85 4.94 -11.15
CA THR A 121 2.20 5.67 -12.36
C THR A 121 1.18 6.78 -12.65
N HIS A 122 1.64 7.84 -13.29
CA HIS A 122 0.76 8.89 -13.80
C HIS A 122 -0.21 8.36 -14.86
N PHE A 123 0.23 7.39 -15.67
CA PHE A 123 -0.61 6.70 -16.66
C PHE A 123 -1.80 6.03 -15.98
N ASN A 124 -1.58 5.21 -14.95
CA ASN A 124 -2.65 4.49 -14.25
C ASN A 124 -3.68 5.49 -13.68
N ARG A 125 -3.22 6.61 -13.11
CA ARG A 125 -4.10 7.66 -12.59
C ARG A 125 -5.02 8.27 -13.66
N LEU A 126 -4.53 8.42 -14.89
CA LEU A 126 -5.31 9.03 -15.98
C LEU A 126 -6.29 8.05 -16.63
N PHE A 127 -5.96 6.76 -16.66
CA PHE A 127 -6.69 5.77 -17.44
C PHE A 127 -7.64 4.89 -16.63
N TRP A 128 -7.58 4.94 -15.29
CA TRP A 128 -8.59 4.33 -14.42
C TRP A 128 -9.74 5.30 -14.14
N ASP A 129 -10.98 4.87 -14.36
CA ASP A 129 -12.14 5.52 -13.72
C ASP A 129 -12.16 5.14 -12.23
N SER A 130 -11.69 6.08 -11.41
CA SER A 130 -11.57 5.94 -9.95
C SER A 130 -12.84 6.34 -9.18
N GLY A 131 -13.88 6.83 -9.87
CA GLY A 131 -15.09 7.36 -9.23
C GLY A 131 -14.77 8.40 -8.15
N ARG A 132 -15.41 8.27 -6.98
CA ARG A 132 -15.21 9.14 -5.81
C ARG A 132 -14.10 8.70 -4.84
N ALA A 133 -13.31 7.69 -5.18
CA ALA A 133 -12.23 7.26 -4.30
C ALA A 133 -11.26 8.43 -4.07
N PRO A 134 -10.92 8.77 -2.81
CA PRO A 134 -10.12 9.95 -2.54
C PRO A 134 -8.70 9.76 -3.09
N PRO A 135 -8.18 10.71 -3.89
CA PRO A 135 -6.77 10.70 -4.26
C PRO A 135 -5.91 11.00 -3.01
N PRO A 136 -4.62 10.65 -3.01
CA PRO A 136 -3.71 11.09 -1.95
C PRO A 136 -3.76 12.62 -1.82
N SER A 137 -3.84 13.11 -0.59
CA SER A 137 -3.91 14.55 -0.32
C SER A 137 -2.67 15.24 -0.89
N SER A 138 -2.86 16.14 -1.85
CA SER A 138 -1.79 16.99 -2.34
C SER A 138 -1.53 18.07 -1.30
N SER A 139 -0.71 17.78 -0.29
CA SER A 139 0.02 18.87 0.36
C SER A 139 1.12 19.29 -0.61
N THR A 140 0.80 20.27 -1.46
CA THR A 140 1.82 21.00 -2.21
C THR A 140 2.70 21.68 -1.18
N ALA A 141 3.94 21.19 -1.02
CA ALA A 141 4.98 21.95 -0.35
C ALA A 141 5.09 23.28 -1.11
N SER A 142 4.55 24.35 -0.52
CA SER A 142 4.70 25.69 -1.04
C SER A 142 6.14 26.12 -0.80
N SER A 143 7.00 25.82 -1.76
CA SER A 143 8.34 26.39 -1.82
C SER A 143 8.18 27.86 -2.22
N THR A 144 8.09 28.73 -1.21
CA THR A 144 8.22 30.17 -1.41
C THR A 144 9.66 30.47 -1.80
N PRO A 145 9.95 31.09 -2.96
CA PRO A 145 11.33 31.41 -3.32
C PRO A 145 11.82 32.55 -2.43
N ALA A 146 12.94 32.33 -1.73
CA ALA A 146 13.60 33.34 -0.94
C ALA A 146 14.07 34.49 -1.85
N THR A 147 13.60 35.70 -1.55
CA THR A 147 14.01 36.93 -2.22
C THR A 147 15.46 37.23 -1.84
N ALA A 148 16.36 37.23 -2.82
CA ALA A 148 17.74 37.66 -2.62
C ALA A 148 17.81 39.19 -2.54
N THR A 149 18.28 39.72 -1.42
CA THR A 149 18.59 41.14 -1.26
C THR A 149 19.90 41.46 -1.99
N PRO A 150 20.03 42.57 -2.75
CA PRO A 150 21.30 42.97 -3.32
C PRO A 150 22.17 43.62 -2.23
N GLY A 151 23.41 43.15 -2.10
CA GLY A 151 24.43 43.79 -1.25
C GLY A 151 24.98 45.06 -1.91
N SER A 152 25.19 46.06 -1.07
CA SER A 152 25.78 47.38 -1.38
C SER A 152 27.22 47.34 -1.84
#